data_AF-M1DGX2-F1
#
_entry.id   AF-M1DGX2-F1
#
_cell.length_a   1.000
_cell.length_b   1.000
_cell.length_c   1.000
_cell.angle_alpha   90.00
_cell.angle_beta   90.00
_cell.angle_gamma   90.00
#
_symmetry.space_group_name_H-M   'P 1'
#
loop_
_entity.id
_entity.type
_entity.pdbx_description
1 polymer ?
#
loop_
_entity_poly.entity_id
_entity_poly.type
_entity_poly.pdbx_seq_one_letter_code
_entity_poly.pdbx_strand_id
1 'polypeptide(L)'
;KWLDVALQNGVKDLFLNFTSYPMPILTILSAKTLRELVLRGSTLMPVSLSNSVVNCNSLRKLSLSHVRLDENMIHTLLNSCPLIASFILMYCSGNLRKIKSDSLKA
;
A
#
# COMPACT_ATOMS: atom_id res chain seq x y z
N LYS A 1 -4.33 17.85 0.57
CA LYS A 1 -5.43 18.54 1.28
C LYS A 1 -6.60 17.60 1.57
N TRP A 2 -7.38 17.12 0.59
CA TRP A 2 -8.53 16.24 0.92
C TRP A 2 -8.11 14.89 1.51
N LEU A 3 -7.03 14.29 1.01
CA LEU A 3 -6.51 13.02 1.50
C LEU A 3 -6.11 13.12 2.98
N ASP A 4 -5.32 14.14 3.33
CA ASP A 4 -4.88 14.37 4.71
C ASP A 4 -6.07 14.55 5.66
N VAL A 5 -7.10 15.31 5.22
CA VAL A 5 -8.34 15.50 5.98
C VAL A 5 -9.08 14.18 6.17
N ALA A 6 -9.22 13.36 5.13
CA ALA A 6 -9.88 12.05 5.23
C ALA A 6 -9.16 11.12 6.22
N LEU A 7 -7.83 11.08 6.16
CA LEU A 7 -7.01 10.29 7.09
C LEU A 7 -7.14 10.80 8.54
N GLN A 8 -7.12 12.12 8.75
CA GLN A 8 -7.32 12.72 10.08
C GLN A 8 -8.72 12.45 10.66
N ASN A 9 -9.73 12.38 9.80
CA ASN A 9 -11.10 12.05 10.20
C ASN A 9 -11.35 10.54 10.36
N GLY A 10 -10.29 9.72 10.30
CA GLY A 10 -10.39 8.32 10.65
C GLY A 10 -11.06 7.45 9.58
N VAL A 11 -10.91 7.81 8.30
CA VAL A 11 -11.39 6.97 7.18
C VAL A 11 -10.92 5.53 7.34
N LYS A 12 -11.83 4.58 7.07
CA LYS A 12 -11.57 3.14 7.17
C LYS A 12 -11.29 2.53 5.80
N ASP A 13 -11.97 3.02 4.78
CA ASP A 13 -11.90 2.45 3.43
C ASP A 13 -11.57 3.55 2.44
N LEU A 14 -10.50 3.37 1.69
CA LEU A 14 -10.00 4.35 0.75
C LEU A 14 -9.82 3.72 -0.63
N PHE A 15 -10.64 4.18 -1.57
CA PHE A 15 -10.54 3.81 -2.99
C PHE A 15 -9.97 4.98 -3.77
N LEU A 16 -8.85 4.74 -4.46
CA LEU A 16 -8.15 5.73 -5.24
C LEU A 16 -7.91 5.21 -6.65
N ASN A 17 -8.44 5.91 -7.64
CA ASN A 17 -8.23 5.61 -9.05
C ASN A 17 -7.56 6.80 -9.72
N PHE A 18 -6.30 6.62 -10.11
CA PHE A 18 -5.50 7.64 -10.73
C PHE A 18 -5.07 7.21 -12.13
N THR A 19 -4.91 8.18 -13.01
CA THR A 19 -4.23 8.02 -14.28
C THR A 19 -2.83 8.61 -14.13
N SER A 20 -1.87 7.81 -13.65
CA SER A 20 -0.44 8.12 -13.63
C SER A 20 0.05 9.24 -12.71
N TYR A 21 -0.56 9.44 -11.53
CA TYR A 21 0.01 10.33 -10.50
C TYR A 21 0.84 9.56 -9.46
N PRO A 22 1.99 10.12 -9.01
CA PRO A 22 2.73 9.58 -7.89
C PRO A 22 1.89 9.67 -6.61
N MET A 23 1.72 8.54 -5.92
CA MET A 23 0.93 8.48 -4.68
C MET A 23 1.83 8.64 -3.44
N PRO A 24 1.43 9.47 -2.46
CA PRO A 24 2.09 9.55 -1.15
C PRO A 24 1.73 8.33 -0.28
N ILE A 25 2.18 7.14 -0.68
CA ILE A 25 1.82 5.87 -0.04
C ILE A 25 2.18 5.86 1.45
N LEU A 26 3.28 6.49 1.85
CA LEU A 26 3.70 6.58 3.26
C LEU A 26 2.71 7.36 4.13
N THR A 27 2.12 8.43 3.61
CA THR A 27 1.07 9.17 4.31
C THR A 27 -0.14 8.28 4.55
N ILE A 28 -0.52 7.49 3.55
CA ILE A 28 -1.66 6.55 3.65
C ILE A 28 -1.36 5.43 4.67
N LEU A 29 -0.15 4.86 4.62
CA LEU A 29 0.29 3.83 5.56
C LEU A 29 0.47 4.36 7.00
N SER A 30 0.59 5.67 7.19
CA SER A 30 0.63 6.29 8.52
C SER A 30 -0.76 6.44 9.15
N ALA A 31 -1.82 6.08 8.44
CA ALA A 31 -3.18 6.17 8.93
C ALA A 31 -3.44 5.18 10.07
N LYS A 32 -4.06 5.66 11.15
CA LYS A 32 -4.32 4.87 12.36
C LYS A 32 -5.55 3.96 12.25
N THR A 33 -6.45 4.25 11.31
CA THR A 33 -7.79 3.62 11.25
C THR A 33 -8.07 2.92 9.93
N LEU A 34 -7.21 3.09 8.93
CA LEU A 34 -7.43 2.61 7.58
C LEU A 34 -7.39 1.08 7.55
N ARG A 35 -8.49 0.45 7.16
CA ARG A 35 -8.65 -1.01 7.07
C ARG A 35 -8.49 -1.52 5.65
N GLU A 36 -9.03 -0.79 4.68
CA GLU A 36 -8.96 -1.16 3.27
C GLU A 36 -8.38 -0.05 2.42
N LEU A 37 -7.39 -0.40 1.60
CA LEU A 37 -6.81 0.47 0.60
C LEU A 37 -6.90 -0.19 -0.77
N VAL A 38 -7.57 0.47 -1.71
CA VAL A 38 -7.63 0.07 -3.11
C VAL A 38 -7.02 1.16 -3.96
N LEU A 39 -5.93 0.83 -4.65
CA LEU A 39 -5.22 1.73 -5.56
C LEU A 39 -5.30 1.22 -6.99
N ARG A 40 -5.66 2.09 -7.92
CA ARG A 40 -5.70 1.80 -9.36
C ARG A 40 -4.93 2.85 -10.16
N GLY A 41 -4.08 2.40 -11.08
CA GLY A 41 -3.40 3.23 -12.09
C GLY A 41 -2.36 4.22 -11.55
N SER A 42 -1.85 3.98 -10.34
CA SER A 42 -0.83 4.83 -9.70
C SER A 42 0.58 4.33 -9.97
N THR A 43 1.53 5.25 -10.13
CA THR A 43 2.95 4.95 -9.95
C THR A 43 3.27 5.10 -8.48
N LEU A 44 3.60 4.00 -7.80
CA LEU A 44 4.19 4.12 -6.47
C LEU A 44 5.58 4.72 -6.66
N MET A 45 5.87 5.84 -6.02
CA MET A 45 7.23 6.38 -6.05
C MET A 45 8.18 5.32 -5.47
N PRO A 46 9.36 5.07 -6.08
CA PRO A 46 10.35 4.17 -5.51
C PRO A 46 10.65 4.68 -4.12
N VAL A 47 10.20 3.92 -3.15
CA VAL A 47 10.19 4.43 -1.80
C VAL A 47 11.61 4.29 -1.30
N SER A 48 12.26 5.41 -1.00
CA SER A 48 13.38 5.43 -0.06
C SER A 48 12.84 5.11 1.34
N LEU A 49 12.31 3.90 1.49
CA LEU A 49 11.76 3.35 2.72
C LEU A 49 12.86 2.80 3.63
N SER A 50 14.13 2.93 3.23
CA SER A 50 15.28 2.47 4.00
C SER A 50 15.42 3.14 5.37
N ASN A 51 14.67 4.22 5.66
CA ASN A 51 14.82 4.96 6.92
C ASN A 51 13.53 5.35 7.64
N SER A 52 12.33 5.04 7.11
CA SER A 52 11.07 5.39 7.77
C SER A 52 10.35 4.15 8.28
N VAL A 53 10.31 3.99 9.60
CA VAL A 53 9.56 2.92 10.29
C VAL A 53 8.08 3.28 10.26
N VAL A 54 7.43 3.16 9.10
CA VAL A 54 5.97 3.33 8.99
C VAL A 54 5.31 2.00 9.32
N ASN A 55 4.50 1.99 10.38
CA ASN A 55 3.80 0.79 10.86
C ASN A 55 2.27 1.00 10.85
N CYS A 56 1.64 0.54 9.77
CA CYS A 56 0.20 0.54 9.52
C CYS A 56 -0.48 -0.68 10.18
N ASN A 57 -0.71 -0.60 11.49
CA ASN A 57 -1.34 -1.69 12.25
C ASN A 57 -2.85 -1.83 12.01
N SER A 58 -3.46 -0.90 11.29
CA SER A 58 -4.91 -0.94 11.02
C SER A 58 -5.27 -1.63 9.70
N LEU A 59 -4.37 -1.63 8.73
CA LEU A 59 -4.66 -2.14 7.40
C LEU A 59 -4.85 -3.66 7.44
N ARG A 60 -5.93 -4.11 6.80
CA ARG A 60 -6.30 -5.52 6.64
C ARG A 60 -6.30 -5.93 5.19
N LYS A 61 -6.63 -5.01 4.28
CA LYS A 61 -6.68 -5.28 2.85
C LYS A 61 -5.96 -4.20 2.06
N LEU A 62 -5.06 -4.64 1.19
CA LEU A 62 -4.39 -3.82 0.20
C LEU A 62 -4.62 -4.43 -1.18
N SER A 63 -5.26 -3.67 -2.07
CA SER A 63 -5.47 -4.04 -3.46
C SER A 63 -4.78 -3.04 -4.37
N LEU A 64 -3.86 -3.52 -5.19
CA LEU A 64 -3.14 -2.72 -6.16
C LEU A 64 -3.52 -3.17 -7.57
N SER A 65 -3.88 -2.21 -8.42
CA SER A 65 -4.27 -2.48 -9.80
C SER A 65 -3.56 -1.56 -10.79
N HIS A 66 -3.02 -2.11 -11.88
CA HIS A 66 -2.27 -1.35 -12.89
C HIS A 66 -1.11 -0.54 -12.30
N VAL A 67 -0.36 -1.12 -11.34
CA VAL A 67 0.77 -0.49 -10.66
C VAL A 67 2.08 -1.14 -11.11
N ARG A 68 3.14 -0.35 -11.29
CA ARG A 68 4.51 -0.87 -11.47
C ARG A 68 5.15 -1.09 -10.10
N LEU A 69 5.62 -2.32 -9.84
CA LEU A 69 6.16 -2.77 -8.55
C LEU A 69 7.48 -3.52 -8.76
N ASP A 70 8.43 -3.34 -7.86
CA ASP A 70 9.55 -4.25 -7.68
C ASP A 70 9.42 -5.05 -6.37
N GLU A 71 10.28 -6.05 -6.20
CA GLU A 71 10.29 -6.94 -5.04
C GLU A 71 10.51 -6.19 -3.71
N ASN A 72 11.39 -5.19 -3.69
CA ASN A 72 11.68 -4.39 -2.49
C ASN A 72 10.46 -3.57 -2.06
N MET A 73 9.75 -2.99 -3.02
CA MET A 73 8.51 -2.24 -2.75
C MET A 73 7.46 -3.14 -2.10
N ILE A 74 7.29 -4.37 -2.58
CA ILE A 74 6.33 -5.32 -2.01
C ILE A 74 6.72 -5.73 -0.60
N HIS A 75 7.98 -6.13 -0.38
CA HIS A 75 8.45 -6.47 0.96
C HIS A 75 8.22 -5.32 1.94
N THR A 76 8.46 -4.10 1.48
CA THR A 76 8.28 -2.97 2.36
C THR A 76 6.81 -2.69 2.66
N LEU A 77 5.92 -2.77 1.67
CA LEU A 77 4.48 -2.65 1.89
C LEU A 77 3.97 -3.67 2.92
N LEU A 78 4.41 -4.92 2.81
CA LEU A 78 4.03 -6.00 3.74
C LEU A 78 4.63 -5.78 5.14
N ASN A 79 5.90 -5.39 5.23
CA ASN A 79 6.55 -5.10 6.51
C ASN A 79 5.93 -3.89 7.23
N SER A 80 5.45 -2.90 6.47
CA SER A 80 4.71 -1.77 7.02
C SER A 80 3.29 -2.11 7.44
N CYS A 81 2.73 -3.27 7.07
CA CYS A 81 1.34 -3.65 7.38
C CYS A 81 1.29 -5.03 8.05
N PRO A 82 1.74 -5.17 9.30
CA PRO A 82 1.92 -6.48 9.94
C PRO A 82 0.61 -7.26 10.16
N LEU A 83 -0.54 -6.58 10.07
CA LEU A 83 -1.86 -7.18 10.27
C LEU A 83 -2.65 -7.35 8.96
N ILE A 84 -1.95 -7.27 7.81
CA ILE A 84 -2.57 -7.48 6.51
C ILE A 84 -3.08 -8.93 6.39
N ALA A 85 -4.35 -9.07 6.03
CA ALA A 85 -5.02 -10.35 5.81
C ALA A 85 -5.21 -10.64 4.31
N SER A 86 -5.33 -9.58 3.49
CA SER A 86 -5.55 -9.70 2.05
C SER A 86 -4.61 -8.76 1.29
N PHE A 87 -3.76 -9.32 0.45
CA PHE A 87 -2.92 -8.56 -0.48
C PHE A 87 -3.20 -9.00 -1.91
N ILE A 88 -3.77 -8.09 -2.71
CA ILE A 88 -4.26 -8.39 -4.06
C ILE A 88 -3.48 -7.55 -5.07
N LEU A 89 -2.97 -8.20 -6.11
CA LEU A 89 -2.31 -7.57 -7.25
C LEU A 89 -3.08 -7.88 -8.53
N MET A 90 -3.50 -6.84 -9.27
CA MET A 90 -4.25 -6.99 -10.52
C MET A 90 -3.59 -6.20 -11.65
N TYR A 91 -3.19 -6.84 -12.74
CA TYR A 91 -2.56 -6.17 -13.88
C TYR A 91 -1.34 -5.31 -13.50
N CYS A 92 -0.60 -5.71 -12.46
CA CYS A 92 0.64 -5.05 -12.04
C CYS A 92 1.82 -5.51 -12.92
N SER A 93 2.83 -4.66 -13.06
CA SER A 93 4.03 -4.93 -13.87
C SER A 93 5.31 -4.71 -13.06
N GLY A 94 6.42 -5.34 -13.45
CA GLY A 94 7.74 -5.15 -12.85
C GLY A 94 8.45 -6.47 -12.52
N ASN A 95 9.60 -6.38 -11.83
CA ASN A 95 10.49 -7.52 -11.62
C ASN A 95 10.16 -8.25 -10.31
N LEU A 96 9.20 -9.17 -10.36
CA LEU A 96 8.64 -9.87 -9.19
C LEU A 96 9.17 -11.30 -9.06
N ARG A 97 10.51 -11.46 -8.99
CA ARG A 97 11.14 -12.77 -9.26
C ARG A 97 10.95 -13.85 -8.19
N LYS A 98 10.45 -13.56 -6.98
CA LYS A 98 9.98 -14.57 -6.00
C LYS A 98 9.38 -13.85 -4.78
N ILE A 99 8.09 -13.57 -4.77
CA ILE A 99 7.42 -13.13 -3.54
C ILE A 99 7.14 -14.37 -2.69
N LYS A 100 8.02 -14.69 -1.74
CA LYS A 100 7.67 -15.58 -0.62
C LYS A 100 6.98 -14.71 0.43
N SER A 101 5.75 -15.07 0.78
CA SER A 101 5.04 -14.40 1.86
C SER A 101 4.88 -15.36 3.03
N ASP A 102 5.76 -15.22 4.01
CA ASP A 102 5.57 -15.86 5.33
C ASP A 102 4.53 -15.07 6.17
N SER A 103 4.13 -13.89 5.70
CA SER A 103 3.25 -12.95 6.40
C SER A 103 1.76 -13.08 6.04
N LEU A 104 1.43 -13.70 4.89
CA LEU A 104 0.04 -13.98 4.51
C LEU A 104 -0.36 -15.34 5.10
N LYS A 105 -0.97 -15.33 6.28
CA LYS A 105 -1.59 -16.53 6.83
C LYS A 105 -2.83 -16.86 5.99
N ALA A 106 -2.81 -18.02 5.34
CA ALA A 106 -3.97 -18.62 4.68
C ALA A 106 -5.05 -18.99 5.70
#